data_AF-A0A4P5PC69-F1
#
_entry.id   AF-A0A4P5PC69-F1
#
_cell.length_a   1.000
_cell.length_b   1.000
_cell.length_c   1.000
_cell.angle_alpha   90.00
_cell.angle_beta   90.00
_cell.angle_gamma   90.00
#
_symmetry.space_group_name_H-M   'P 1'
#
loop_
_entity.id
_entity.type
_entity.pdbx_description
1 polymer ?
#
loop_
_entity_poly.entity_id
_entity_poly.type
_entity_poly.pdbx_seq_one_letter_code
_entity_poly.pdbx_strand_id
1 'polypeptide(L)'
;MPFILFVIMYITSPTFVINRMNYAGAVRAPVVLIGRFFLLSEFIFLIYYFGKIVNVLGEAEKSKQKEQEAVRRAQKAERDLEQHRLLTSAIPKKHLIAKGPFTMNTQSVQAFFKNDNLQLTPKEFALLLFFIQHENETVSREEIFEKIWQMPLTDKDNSLNNTVSRLRGKIIHSEYRITAVRKKGYRFEKDDCLK
;
A
#
# COMPACT_ATOMS: atom_id res chain seq x y z
N MET A 1 33.91 -0.35 34.79
CA MET A 1 33.90 0.02 36.22
C MET A 1 35.14 -0.48 37.02
N PRO A 2 36.40 -0.34 36.53
CA PRO A 2 37.57 -0.44 37.44
C PRO A 2 38.40 0.86 37.56
N PHE A 3 38.25 1.82 36.64
CA PHE A 3 39.08 3.05 36.63
C PHE A 3 38.69 4.09 37.70
N ILE A 4 37.40 4.18 38.05
CA ILE A 4 36.91 5.15 39.05
C ILE A 4 37.40 4.77 40.47
N LEU A 5 37.49 3.47 40.76
CA LEU A 5 38.03 2.97 42.03
C LEU A 5 39.53 3.25 42.19
N PHE A 6 40.29 3.24 41.09
CA PHE A 6 41.73 3.52 41.12
C PHE A 6 42.04 5.00 41.44
N VAL A 7 41.21 5.91 40.94
CA VAL A 7 41.35 7.36 41.21
C VAL A 7 40.98 7.71 42.64
N ILE A 8 39.98 7.05 43.23
CA ILE A 8 39.59 7.26 44.64
C ILE A 8 40.65 6.70 45.60
N MET A 9 41.32 5.59 45.26
CA MET A 9 42.41 5.03 46.07
C MET A 9 43.63 5.96 46.15
N TYR A 10 43.86 6.79 45.11
CA TYR A 10 44.99 7.73 45.05
C TYR A 10 44.74 9.04 45.80
N ILE A 11 43.48 9.44 45.99
CA ILE A 11 43.12 10.71 46.66
C ILE A 11 43.01 10.53 48.19
N THR A 12 42.84 9.31 48.69
CA THR A 12 42.57 9.05 50.12
C THR A 12 43.81 8.67 50.95
N SER A 13 45.04 8.82 50.45
CA SER A 13 46.24 8.52 51.26
C SER A 13 47.39 9.54 51.09
N PRO A 14 47.41 10.63 51.88
CA PRO A 14 48.65 11.34 52.16
C PRO A 14 49.10 11.31 53.63
N THR A 15 48.36 10.67 54.55
CA THR A 15 48.62 10.82 56.01
C THR A 15 49.45 9.73 56.66
N PHE A 16 49.90 8.67 55.97
CA PHE A 16 50.41 7.48 56.66
C PHE A 16 51.95 7.30 56.77
N VAL A 17 52.82 8.19 56.27
CA VAL A 17 54.30 7.94 56.36
C VAL A 17 55.14 9.13 56.88
N ILE A 18 54.55 10.17 57.47
CA ILE A 18 55.35 11.27 58.05
C ILE A 18 54.99 11.48 59.53
N ASN A 19 55.19 10.45 60.34
CA ASN A 19 55.26 10.61 61.79
C ASN A 19 56.37 9.76 62.42
N ARG A 20 57.61 10.02 61.98
CA ARG A 20 58.83 9.78 62.77
C ARG A 20 59.98 10.49 62.06
N MET A 21 60.83 11.16 62.84
CA MET A 21 62.01 11.94 62.45
C MET A 21 61.79 13.45 62.33
N ASN A 22 61.95 14.07 63.49
CA ASN A 22 62.44 15.42 63.69
C ASN A 22 63.82 15.55 63.01
N TYR A 23 63.95 16.38 61.97
CA TYR A 23 65.25 16.92 61.53
C TYR A 23 65.08 18.35 61.05
N ALA A 24 65.95 19.19 61.61
CA ALA A 24 66.15 20.59 61.31
C ALA A 24 66.57 20.85 59.86
N GLY A 25 66.40 22.09 59.42
CA GLY A 25 67.10 22.62 58.25
C GLY A 25 66.31 22.50 56.96
N ALA A 26 66.16 23.65 56.32
CA ALA A 26 65.52 23.86 55.04
C ALA A 26 66.03 22.91 53.93
N VAL A 27 65.17 22.70 52.93
CA VAL A 27 65.36 22.10 51.58
C VAL A 27 64.39 20.92 51.38
N ARG A 28 63.11 21.24 51.14
CA ARG A 28 62.12 20.24 50.65
C ARG A 28 60.98 20.84 49.81
N ALA A 29 61.21 21.98 49.17
CA ALA A 29 60.25 22.58 48.24
C ALA A 29 60.29 22.03 46.78
N PRO A 30 61.44 21.67 46.18
CA PRO A 30 61.48 21.45 44.72
C PRO A 30 60.82 20.13 44.27
N VAL A 31 60.94 19.04 45.04
CA VAL A 31 60.45 17.72 44.61
C VAL A 31 58.92 17.63 44.61
N VAL A 32 58.24 18.32 45.54
CA VAL A 32 56.77 18.35 45.63
C VAL A 32 56.16 19.17 44.48
N LEU A 33 56.83 20.25 44.07
CA LEU A 33 56.39 21.05 42.92
C LEU A 33 56.54 20.27 41.60
N ILE A 34 57.64 19.54 41.42
CA ILE A 34 57.92 18.77 40.20
C ILE A 34 56.90 17.64 40.02
N GLY A 35 56.56 16.88 41.08
CA GLY A 35 55.53 15.84 41.00
C GLY A 35 54.12 16.40 40.73
N ARG A 36 53.81 17.57 41.27
CA ARG A 36 52.53 18.27 41.03
C ARG A 36 52.43 18.83 39.61
N PHE A 37 53.56 19.24 39.01
CA PHE A 37 53.64 19.67 37.61
C PHE A 37 53.49 18.48 36.64
N PHE A 38 54.12 17.35 36.96
CA PHE A 38 54.02 16.12 36.17
C PHE A 38 52.56 15.59 36.17
N LEU A 39 51.93 15.56 37.33
CA LEU A 39 50.51 15.17 37.47
C LEU A 39 49.55 16.13 36.76
N LEU A 40 49.82 17.44 36.75
CA LEU A 40 49.00 18.40 36.01
C LEU A 40 49.10 18.19 34.49
N SER A 41 50.28 17.86 33.96
CA SER A 41 50.45 17.60 32.52
C SER A 41 49.75 16.32 32.06
N GLU A 42 49.87 15.23 32.83
CA GLU A 42 49.16 13.97 32.59
C GLU A 42 47.64 14.17 32.67
N PHE A 43 47.16 14.96 33.63
CA PHE A 43 45.73 15.24 33.79
C PHE A 43 45.16 16.05 32.61
N ILE A 44 45.91 17.05 32.10
CA ILE A 44 45.52 17.81 30.90
C ILE A 44 45.47 16.90 29.67
N PHE A 45 46.45 16.01 29.50
CA PHE A 45 46.48 15.05 28.41
C PHE A 45 45.29 14.08 28.49
N LEU A 46 44.95 13.64 29.70
CA LEU A 46 43.82 12.73 29.95
C LEU A 46 42.47 13.43 29.69
N ILE A 47 42.30 14.70 30.05
CA ILE A 47 41.11 15.49 29.69
C ILE A 47 40.99 15.64 28.17
N TYR A 48 42.10 15.91 27.48
CA TYR A 48 42.10 16.03 26.01
C TYR A 48 41.73 14.71 25.32
N TYR A 49 42.33 13.58 25.72
CA TYR A 49 42.00 12.26 25.18
C TYR A 49 40.57 11.84 25.54
N PHE A 50 40.10 12.13 26.75
CA PHE A 50 38.72 11.86 27.15
C PHE A 50 37.72 12.65 26.31
N GLY A 51 37.99 13.94 26.06
CA GLY A 51 37.18 14.77 25.17
C GLY A 51 37.12 14.22 23.73
N LYS A 52 38.26 13.76 23.19
CA LYS A 52 38.33 13.13 21.85
C LYS A 52 37.53 11.83 21.79
N ILE A 53 37.59 10.99 22.83
CA ILE A 53 36.85 9.72 22.90
C ILE A 53 35.34 9.97 22.99
N VAL A 54 34.89 10.92 23.82
CA VAL A 54 33.47 11.28 23.94
C VAL A 54 32.92 11.84 22.62
N ASN A 55 33.71 12.65 21.90
CA ASN A 55 33.27 13.22 20.63
C ASN A 55 33.10 12.14 19.53
N VAL A 56 34.05 11.20 19.42
CA VAL A 56 33.97 10.08 18.47
C VAL A 56 32.78 9.15 18.77
N LEU A 57 32.49 8.90 20.05
CA LEU A 57 31.31 8.12 20.46
C LEU A 57 30.01 8.84 20.11
N GLY A 58 29.95 10.16 20.30
CA GLY A 58 28.78 10.97 19.94
C GLY A 58 28.48 11.01 18.44
N GLU A 59 29.51 10.97 17.59
CA GLU A 59 29.34 10.87 16.13
C GLU A 59 28.81 9.50 15.70
N ALA A 60 29.29 8.42 16.33
CA ALA A 60 28.83 7.07 16.06
C ALA A 60 27.34 6.88 16.41
N GLU A 61 26.88 7.43 17.54
CA GLU A 61 25.47 7.37 17.95
C GLU A 61 24.55 8.19 17.04
N LYS A 62 24.99 9.38 16.60
CA LYS A 62 24.25 10.18 15.62
C LYS A 62 24.12 9.47 14.27
N SER A 63 25.14 8.72 13.84
CA SER A 63 25.06 7.93 12.61
C SER A 63 24.02 6.82 12.72
N LYS A 64 23.99 6.10 13.85
CA LYS A 64 23.00 5.03 14.12
C LYS A 64 21.58 5.57 14.26
N GLN A 65 21.40 6.74 14.87
CA GLN A 65 20.09 7.40 14.97
C GLN A 65 19.56 7.81 13.58
N LYS A 66 20.41 8.37 12.71
CA LYS A 66 20.02 8.69 11.32
C LYS A 66 19.61 7.44 10.53
N GLU A 67 20.35 6.34 10.70
CA GLU A 67 20.04 5.08 10.04
C GLU A 67 18.71 4.49 10.55
N GLN A 68 18.47 4.49 11.87
CA GLN A 68 17.20 4.07 12.47
C GLN A 68 16.02 4.96 12.06
N GLU A 69 16.25 6.26 11.90
CA GLU A 69 15.22 7.20 11.42
C GLU A 69 14.89 6.95 9.94
N ALA A 70 15.89 6.66 9.10
CA ALA A 70 15.69 6.30 7.70
C ALA A 70 14.88 4.99 7.56
N VAL A 71 15.20 3.97 8.39
CA VAL A 71 14.44 2.71 8.42
C VAL A 71 12.98 2.92 8.87
N ARG A 72 12.75 3.74 9.90
CA ARG A 72 11.37 4.06 10.33
C ARG A 72 10.57 4.79 9.25
N ARG A 73 11.21 5.68 8.49
CA ARG A 73 10.59 6.37 7.35
C ARG A 73 10.26 5.39 6.21
N ALA A 74 11.17 4.47 5.90
CA ALA A 74 10.95 3.41 4.90
C ALA A 74 9.80 2.47 5.30
N GLN A 75 9.79 1.97 6.54
CA GLN A 75 8.73 1.11 7.05
C GLN A 75 7.35 1.80 7.12
N LYS A 76 7.33 3.13 7.27
CA LYS A 76 6.09 3.90 7.21
C LYS A 76 5.61 4.03 5.76
N ALA A 77 6.51 4.39 4.84
CA ALA A 77 6.19 4.47 3.42
C ALA A 77 5.70 3.12 2.86
N GLU A 78 6.31 2.01 3.25
CA GLU A 78 5.87 0.66 2.90
C GLU A 78 4.45 0.36 3.42
N ARG A 79 4.14 0.75 4.66
CA ARG A 79 2.78 0.61 5.22
C ARG A 79 1.75 1.44 4.44
N ASP A 80 2.10 2.66 4.07
CA ASP A 80 1.22 3.54 3.30
C ASP A 80 0.98 2.97 1.88
N LEU A 81 2.01 2.35 1.28
CA LEU A 81 1.93 1.68 -0.04
C LEU A 81 1.10 0.39 0.02
N GLU A 82 1.24 -0.40 1.09
CA GLU A 82 0.45 -1.60 1.38
C GLU A 82 -1.03 -1.24 1.56
N GLN A 83 -1.33 -0.17 2.29
CA GLN A 83 -2.70 0.33 2.46
C GLN A 83 -3.34 0.72 1.12
N HIS A 84 -2.59 1.39 0.25
CA HIS A 84 -3.08 1.72 -1.10
C HIS A 84 -3.28 0.46 -1.97
N ARG A 85 -2.40 -0.55 -1.86
CA ARG A 85 -2.52 -1.83 -2.58
C ARG A 85 -3.77 -2.60 -2.17
N LEU A 86 -4.10 -2.62 -0.88
CA LEU A 86 -5.31 -3.28 -0.36
C LEU A 86 -6.58 -2.62 -0.90
N LEU A 87 -6.65 -1.28 -0.91
CA LEU A 87 -7.77 -0.53 -1.50
C LEU A 87 -7.94 -0.81 -3.00
N THR A 88 -6.84 -0.96 -3.73
CA THR A 88 -6.87 -1.18 -5.19
C THR A 88 -7.16 -2.65 -5.55
N SER A 89 -6.79 -3.59 -4.68
CA SER A 89 -7.02 -5.04 -4.87
C SER A 89 -8.47 -5.48 -4.62
N ALA A 90 -9.27 -4.62 -3.99
CA ALA A 90 -10.63 -4.89 -3.56
C ALA A 90 -11.71 -4.51 -4.60
N ILE A 91 -11.36 -4.42 -5.88
CA ILE A 91 -12.38 -4.46 -6.95
C ILE A 91 -12.57 -5.94 -7.30
N PRO A 92 -13.59 -6.63 -6.76
CA PRO A 92 -13.83 -8.03 -7.09
C PRO A 92 -14.05 -8.16 -8.60
N LYS A 93 -13.17 -8.90 -9.27
CA LYS A 93 -13.25 -9.29 -10.70
C LYS A 93 -14.58 -9.97 -11.08
N LYS A 94 -15.46 -10.26 -10.13
CA LYS A 94 -16.74 -10.97 -10.33
C LYS A 94 -17.82 -10.14 -11.02
N HIS A 95 -17.61 -8.83 -11.21
CA HIS A 95 -18.63 -7.93 -11.78
C HIS A 95 -18.38 -7.53 -13.23
N LEU A 96 -17.22 -7.90 -13.79
CA LEU A 96 -16.86 -7.63 -15.17
C LEU A 96 -17.09 -8.88 -15.99
N ILE A 97 -18.07 -8.83 -16.89
CA ILE A 97 -18.42 -9.90 -17.82
C ILE A 97 -17.91 -9.48 -19.19
N ALA A 98 -16.91 -10.19 -19.71
CA ALA A 98 -16.39 -9.99 -21.05
C ALA A 98 -16.84 -11.14 -21.95
N LYS A 99 -17.51 -10.80 -23.06
CA LYS A 99 -18.02 -11.75 -24.05
C LYS A 99 -17.84 -11.17 -25.44
N GLY A 100 -16.89 -11.75 -26.18
CA GLY A 100 -16.49 -11.25 -27.50
C GLY A 100 -16.05 -9.76 -27.42
N PRO A 101 -16.57 -8.88 -28.30
CA PRO A 101 -16.26 -7.46 -28.29
C PRO A 101 -17.02 -6.66 -27.20
N PHE A 102 -17.87 -7.31 -26.41
CA PHE A 102 -18.64 -6.67 -25.34
C PHE A 102 -17.98 -6.84 -23.98
N THR A 103 -17.89 -5.75 -23.23
CA THR A 103 -17.47 -5.72 -21.83
C THR A 103 -18.59 -5.10 -21.01
N MET A 104 -19.11 -5.81 -20.03
CA MET A 104 -20.21 -5.34 -19.18
C MET A 104 -19.78 -5.31 -17.72
N ASN A 105 -20.09 -4.20 -17.04
CA ASN A 105 -19.90 -4.06 -15.61
C ASN A 105 -21.26 -4.11 -14.92
N THR A 106 -21.51 -5.15 -14.13
CA THR A 106 -22.78 -5.34 -13.41
C THR A 106 -22.95 -4.40 -12.22
N GLN A 107 -21.87 -3.84 -11.66
CA GLN A 107 -21.95 -2.89 -10.55
C GLN A 107 -22.32 -1.49 -11.03
N SER A 108 -21.67 -1.02 -12.10
CA SER A 108 -21.96 0.30 -12.66
C SER A 108 -23.11 0.30 -13.67
N VAL A 109 -23.65 -0.87 -14.03
CA VAL A 109 -24.69 -1.05 -15.06
C VAL A 109 -24.26 -0.39 -16.38
N GLN A 110 -23.00 -0.64 -16.75
CA GLN A 110 -22.39 -0.07 -17.95
C GLN A 110 -21.98 -1.18 -18.91
N ALA A 111 -22.25 -0.98 -20.19
CA ALA A 111 -21.83 -1.86 -21.26
C ALA A 111 -20.90 -1.09 -22.20
N PHE A 112 -19.85 -1.76 -22.65
CA PHE A 112 -18.88 -1.25 -23.60
C PHE A 112 -18.80 -2.18 -24.79
N PHE A 113 -18.69 -1.62 -25.99
CA PHE A 113 -18.43 -2.36 -27.23
C PHE A 113 -17.18 -1.80 -27.88
N LYS A 114 -16.14 -2.63 -28.07
CA LYS A 114 -14.84 -2.19 -28.63
C LYS A 114 -14.28 -0.93 -27.93
N ASN A 115 -14.44 -0.85 -26.61
CA ASN A 115 -14.09 0.29 -25.74
C ASN A 115 -15.01 1.52 -25.81
N ASP A 116 -16.02 1.54 -26.68
CA ASP A 116 -17.02 2.60 -26.71
C ASP A 116 -18.16 2.31 -25.73
N ASN A 117 -18.57 3.32 -24.96
CA ASN A 117 -19.67 3.18 -24.01
C ASN A 117 -21.03 3.09 -24.74
N LEU A 118 -21.70 1.95 -24.58
CA LEU A 118 -23.09 1.77 -25.01
C LEU A 118 -24.00 2.41 -23.96
N GLN A 119 -24.57 3.57 -24.29
CA GLN A 119 -25.55 4.23 -23.43
C GLN A 119 -26.84 3.41 -23.36
N LEU A 120 -26.91 2.43 -22.46
CA LEU A 120 -28.07 1.57 -22.23
C LEU A 120 -28.87 2.04 -21.01
N THR A 121 -30.19 1.91 -21.09
CA THR A 121 -31.06 1.99 -19.90
C THR A 121 -30.93 0.71 -19.07
N PRO A 122 -31.32 0.71 -17.78
CA PRO A 122 -31.19 -0.47 -16.93
C PRO A 122 -31.87 -1.73 -17.48
N LYS A 123 -33.04 -1.58 -18.13
CA LYS A 123 -33.76 -2.70 -18.76
C LYS A 123 -33.08 -3.19 -20.04
N GLU A 124 -32.56 -2.28 -20.87
CA GLU A 124 -31.78 -2.66 -22.05
C GLU A 124 -30.47 -3.38 -21.66
N PHE A 125 -29.79 -2.91 -20.61
CA PHE A 125 -28.61 -3.56 -20.07
C PHE A 125 -28.92 -4.98 -19.58
N ALA A 126 -29.97 -5.14 -18.79
CA ALA A 126 -30.39 -6.46 -18.31
C ALA A 126 -30.76 -7.41 -19.46
N LEU A 127 -31.44 -6.89 -20.49
CA LEU A 127 -31.79 -7.65 -21.69
C LEU A 127 -30.56 -8.09 -22.49
N LEU A 128 -29.61 -7.19 -22.70
CA LEU A 128 -28.36 -7.52 -23.39
C LEU A 128 -27.56 -8.55 -22.59
N LEU A 129 -27.45 -8.37 -21.27
CA LEU A 129 -26.74 -9.31 -20.40
C LEU A 129 -27.35 -10.71 -20.49
N PHE A 130 -28.68 -10.78 -20.45
CA PHE A 130 -29.40 -12.04 -20.55
C PHE A 130 -29.19 -12.71 -21.91
N PHE A 131 -29.27 -11.97 -23.01
CA PHE A 131 -28.98 -12.50 -24.35
C PHE A 131 -27.54 -12.98 -24.52
N ILE A 132 -26.56 -12.29 -23.92
CA ILE A 132 -25.15 -12.70 -23.95
C ILE A 132 -24.93 -13.99 -23.16
N GLN A 133 -25.69 -14.22 -22.09
CA GLN A 133 -25.64 -15.48 -21.33
C GLN A 133 -26.26 -16.65 -22.11
N HIS A 134 -27.27 -16.37 -22.94
CA HIS A 134 -28.01 -17.31 -23.78
C HIS A 134 -27.67 -17.16 -25.27
N GLU A 135 -26.39 -16.94 -25.59
CA GLU A 135 -25.94 -16.74 -26.96
C GLU A 135 -26.26 -17.97 -27.83
N ASN A 136 -26.78 -17.73 -29.05
CA ASN A 136 -27.24 -18.73 -30.01
C ASN A 136 -28.45 -19.58 -29.56
N GLU A 137 -29.00 -19.34 -28.37
CA GLU A 137 -30.21 -20.00 -27.88
C GLU A 137 -31.46 -19.19 -28.24
N THR A 138 -32.57 -19.88 -28.52
CA THR A 138 -33.86 -19.20 -28.72
C THR A 138 -34.57 -19.08 -27.40
N VAL A 139 -34.74 -17.84 -26.93
CA VAL A 139 -35.37 -17.55 -25.65
C VAL A 139 -36.80 -17.06 -25.86
N SER A 140 -37.73 -17.58 -25.04
CA SER A 140 -39.16 -17.26 -25.15
C SER A 140 -39.47 -15.85 -24.65
N ARG A 141 -40.59 -15.28 -25.12
CA ARG A 141 -41.00 -13.93 -24.66
C ARG A 141 -41.36 -13.96 -23.18
N GLU A 142 -42.03 -15.03 -22.77
CA GLU A 142 -42.48 -15.28 -21.41
C GLU A 142 -41.28 -15.32 -20.46
N GLU A 143 -40.25 -16.08 -20.81
CA GLU A 143 -39.02 -16.21 -20.02
C GLU A 143 -38.24 -14.90 -19.92
N ILE A 144 -38.09 -14.16 -21.02
CA ILE A 144 -37.42 -12.85 -21.00
C ILE A 144 -38.18 -11.90 -20.06
N PHE A 145 -39.51 -11.90 -20.13
CA PHE A 145 -40.34 -11.03 -19.31
C PHE A 145 -40.25 -11.41 -17.83
N GLU A 146 -40.33 -12.69 -17.51
CA GLU A 146 -40.20 -13.19 -16.14
C GLU A 146 -38.81 -12.87 -15.56
N LYS A 147 -37.73 -13.06 -16.31
CA LYS A 147 -36.37 -12.80 -15.80
C LYS A 147 -36.05 -11.31 -15.63
N ILE A 148 -36.50 -10.45 -16.55
CA ILE A 148 -36.09 -9.03 -16.58
C ILE A 148 -37.11 -8.12 -15.91
N TRP A 149 -38.41 -8.39 -16.09
CA TRP A 149 -39.49 -7.63 -15.48
C TRP A 149 -40.00 -8.24 -14.16
N GLN A 150 -39.62 -9.50 -13.84
CA GLN A 150 -40.00 -10.17 -12.59
C GLN A 150 -41.52 -10.28 -12.41
N MET A 151 -42.22 -10.45 -13.54
CA MET A 151 -43.67 -10.54 -13.59
C MET A 151 -44.09 -11.43 -14.77
N PRO A 152 -45.29 -12.03 -14.73
CA PRO A 152 -45.82 -12.79 -15.85
C PRO A 152 -46.12 -11.88 -17.05
N LEU A 153 -45.89 -12.40 -18.26
CA LEU A 153 -46.23 -11.71 -19.50
C LEU A 153 -47.74 -11.58 -19.63
N THR A 154 -48.22 -10.37 -19.93
CA THR A 154 -49.63 -10.11 -20.27
C THR A 154 -49.75 -9.88 -21.78
N ASP A 155 -50.81 -10.39 -22.41
CA ASP A 155 -51.01 -10.34 -23.88
C ASP A 155 -50.98 -8.93 -24.49
N LYS A 156 -51.18 -7.89 -23.67
CA LYS A 156 -51.19 -6.48 -24.10
C LYS A 156 -49.84 -5.79 -23.97
N ASP A 157 -48.81 -6.45 -23.43
CA ASP A 157 -47.54 -5.79 -23.11
C ASP A 157 -46.56 -5.78 -24.29
N ASN A 158 -46.34 -4.59 -24.85
CA ASN A 158 -45.37 -4.34 -25.91
C ASN A 158 -44.02 -3.81 -25.41
N SER A 159 -43.82 -3.71 -24.09
CA SER A 159 -42.60 -3.17 -23.48
C SER A 159 -41.35 -3.96 -23.88
N LEU A 160 -41.47 -5.29 -24.01
CA LEU A 160 -40.38 -6.13 -24.49
C LEU A 160 -40.02 -5.78 -25.94
N ASN A 161 -41.01 -5.65 -26.82
CA ASN A 161 -40.79 -5.34 -28.24
C ASN A 161 -40.14 -3.97 -28.42
N ASN A 162 -40.59 -2.98 -27.66
CA ASN A 162 -40.03 -1.63 -27.67
C ASN A 162 -38.58 -1.62 -27.16
N THR A 163 -38.30 -2.35 -26.07
CA THR A 163 -36.94 -2.49 -25.53
C THR A 163 -36.01 -3.20 -26.52
N VAL A 164 -36.46 -4.29 -27.15
CA VAL A 164 -35.70 -5.00 -28.19
C VAL A 164 -35.41 -4.09 -29.38
N SER A 165 -36.40 -3.30 -29.83
CA SER A 165 -36.23 -2.35 -30.94
C SER A 165 -35.16 -1.29 -30.63
N ARG A 166 -35.21 -0.69 -29.44
CA ARG A 166 -34.20 0.28 -28.98
C ARG A 166 -32.83 -0.36 -28.84
N LEU A 167 -32.75 -1.55 -28.25
CA LEU A 167 -31.49 -2.27 -28.08
C LEU A 167 -30.86 -2.59 -29.43
N ARG A 168 -31.64 -3.08 -30.41
CA ARG A 168 -31.19 -3.32 -31.79
C ARG A 168 -30.56 -2.09 -32.43
N GLY A 169 -31.17 -0.92 -32.24
CA GLY A 169 -30.61 0.35 -32.74
C GLY A 169 -29.25 0.69 -32.13
N LYS A 170 -29.01 0.32 -30.86
CA LYS A 170 -27.75 0.60 -30.16
C LYS A 170 -26.64 -0.39 -30.49
N ILE A 171 -26.99 -1.64 -30.81
CA ILE A 171 -26.01 -2.69 -31.15
C ILE A 171 -25.83 -2.87 -32.67
N ILE A 172 -26.39 -1.99 -33.49
CA ILE A 172 -26.38 -2.14 -34.97
C ILE A 172 -24.97 -2.19 -35.57
N HIS A 173 -23.99 -1.56 -34.91
CA HIS A 173 -22.58 -1.57 -35.32
C HIS A 173 -21.80 -2.79 -34.80
N SER A 174 -22.46 -3.67 -34.04
CA SER A 174 -21.86 -4.90 -33.55
C SER A 174 -21.98 -6.03 -34.57
N GLU A 175 -21.10 -7.03 -34.44
CA GLU A 175 -21.19 -8.28 -35.21
C GLU A 175 -22.34 -9.18 -34.71
N TYR A 176 -23.22 -8.68 -33.84
CA TYR A 176 -24.27 -9.45 -33.21
C TYR A 176 -25.65 -8.90 -33.58
N ARG A 177 -26.59 -9.82 -33.81
CA ARG A 177 -27.96 -9.48 -34.18
C ARG A 177 -28.95 -10.20 -33.27
N ILE A 178 -29.99 -9.48 -32.87
CA ILE A 178 -31.17 -10.07 -32.21
C ILE A 178 -32.18 -10.41 -33.30
N THR A 179 -32.39 -11.69 -33.61
CA THR A 179 -33.38 -12.15 -34.58
C THR A 179 -34.67 -12.60 -33.89
N ALA A 180 -35.82 -12.38 -34.54
CA ALA A 180 -37.10 -12.84 -34.03
C ALA A 180 -37.43 -14.21 -34.66
N VAL A 181 -37.65 -15.21 -33.81
CA VAL A 181 -37.99 -16.57 -34.24
C VAL A 181 -39.50 -16.75 -34.11
N ARG A 182 -40.18 -16.95 -35.25
CA ARG A 182 -41.65 -17.01 -35.34
C ARG A 182 -42.21 -18.05 -34.35
N LYS A 183 -43.19 -17.63 -33.53
CA LYS A 183 -43.85 -18.43 -32.49
C LYS A 183 -42.93 -19.00 -31.38
N LYS A 184 -41.66 -18.60 -31.33
CA LYS A 184 -40.70 -19.07 -30.30
C LYS A 184 -40.14 -17.95 -29.43
N GLY A 185 -39.86 -16.78 -30.00
CA GLY A 185 -39.33 -15.64 -29.25
C GLY A 185 -38.18 -14.94 -29.96
N TYR A 186 -37.07 -14.74 -29.25
CA TYR A 186 -35.89 -14.01 -29.74
C TYR A 186 -34.63 -14.84 -29.63
N ARG A 187 -33.69 -14.64 -30.56
CA ARG A 187 -32.36 -15.27 -30.54
C ARG A 187 -31.30 -14.20 -30.71
N PHE A 188 -30.20 -14.33 -29.97
CA PHE A 188 -29.04 -13.47 -30.09
C PHE A 188 -27.92 -14.28 -30.74
N GLU A 189 -27.50 -13.90 -31.93
CA GLU A 189 -26.51 -14.65 -32.71
C GLU A 189 -25.50 -13.71 -33.37
N LYS A 190 -24.32 -14.25 -33.64
CA LYS A 190 -23.29 -13.54 -34.42
C LYS A 190 -23.72 -13.51 -35.89
N ASP A 191 -23.64 -12.33 -36.50
CA ASP A 191 -23.99 -12.12 -37.91
C ASP A 191 -22.79 -12.57 -38.77
N ASP A 192 -22.75 -13.86 -39.10
CA ASP A 192 -21.67 -14.48 -39.90
C ASP A 192 -21.68 -14.04 -41.38
N CYS A 193 -22.63 -13.17 -41.78
CA CYS A 193 -22.80 -12.73 -43.17
C CYS A 193 -21.88 -11.57 -43.61
N LEU A 194 -20.98 -11.09 -42.74
CA LEU A 194 -19.95 -10.09 -43.08
C LEU A 194 -18.60 -10.73 -43.46
N LYS A 195 -18.62 -11.74 -44.34
CA LYS A 195 -17.42 -12.23 -45.04
C LYS A 195 -17.38 -11.74 -46.47
#